data_AF-A0A7J8XZ22-F1
#
_entry.id   AF-A0A7J8XZ22-F1
#
_cell.length_a   1.000
_cell.length_b   1.000
_cell.length_c   1.000
_cell.angle_alpha   90.00
_cell.angle_beta   90.00
_cell.angle_gamma   90.00
#
_symmetry.space_group_name_H-M   'P 1'
#
loop_
_entity.id
_entity.type
_entity.pdbx_description
1 polymer ?
#
loop_
_entity_poly.entity_id
_entity_poly.type
_entity_poly.pdbx_seq_one_letter_code
_entity_poly.pdbx_strand_id
1 'polypeptide(L)'
;MFLQVVLIILFLPFKILYRTNRFFFLTCLFHSICAPLYKVTLPDFFLADQLTSQVQAIRSLEFYVCYYVWGDFKHRENKCRDSNVFATFYFIVAVLPYMARLLQCLRRLFEERDPVQGYNGLKYFLTIVAVCLRTAYYVNTGIGWRVIVGIVSAIAAIFCTYWDFVYDWGLLNRQSKNPWLRDKLLVPHKYIYFGAMGLNVVLRFAWLQTVLNFKFDLHRETLATLVASLEIIRRGVWNFFRLENEHLNNVGKYRAFKSVPLPFNYDEDDDKDD
;
A
#
# COMPACT_ATOMS: atom_id res chain seq x y z
N MET A 1 19.70 13.61 12.65
CA MET A 1 19.07 14.94 12.86
C MET A 1 17.64 15.02 12.32
N PHE A 2 17.38 14.97 11.01
CA PHE A 2 16.01 15.13 10.47
C PHE A 2 14.99 14.11 11.01
N LEU A 3 15.31 12.82 10.97
CA LEU A 3 14.42 11.76 11.48
C LEU A 3 14.07 11.95 12.97
N GLN A 4 15.05 12.35 13.78
CA GLN A 4 14.84 12.60 15.21
C GLN A 4 13.88 13.76 15.43
N VAL A 5 14.01 14.86 14.67
CA VAL A 5 13.09 15.99 14.72
C VAL A 5 11.67 15.56 14.35
N VAL A 6 11.51 14.78 13.28
CA VAL A 6 10.20 14.26 12.87
C VAL A 6 9.56 13.40 13.95
N LEU A 7 10.33 12.50 14.58
CA LEU A 7 9.84 11.66 15.67
C LEU A 7 9.45 12.49 16.91
N ILE A 8 10.26 13.48 17.29
CA ILE A 8 9.95 14.40 18.39
C ILE A 8 8.64 15.14 18.12
N ILE A 9 8.47 15.68 16.91
CA ILE A 9 7.23 16.36 16.51
C ILE A 9 6.05 15.38 16.57
N LEU A 10 6.22 14.15 16.06
CA LEU A 10 5.16 13.15 16.00
C LEU A 10 4.59 12.80 17.38
N PHE A 11 5.47 12.57 18.36
CA PHE A 11 5.09 12.17 19.72
C PHE A 11 4.92 13.35 20.69
N LEU A 12 5.01 14.59 20.21
CA LEU A 12 4.88 15.77 21.05
C LEU A 12 3.46 15.84 21.67
N PRO A 13 3.31 15.86 23.00
CA PRO A 13 1.99 15.86 23.65
C PRO A 13 1.30 17.24 23.63
N PHE A 14 2.07 18.31 23.36
CA PHE A 14 1.58 19.69 23.39
C PHE A 14 0.65 20.02 22.20
N LYS A 15 -0.27 20.98 22.40
CA LYS A 15 -1.21 21.50 21.38
C LYS A 15 -0.53 22.39 20.33
N ILE A 16 0.67 22.03 19.88
CA ILE A 16 1.49 22.76 18.92
C ILE A 16 1.74 21.83 17.73
N LEU A 17 1.92 22.35 16.51
CA LEU A 17 2.22 21.57 15.28
C LEU A 17 1.16 20.50 14.92
N TYR A 18 -0.12 20.87 14.77
CA TYR A 18 -1.20 19.99 14.30
C TYR A 18 -1.46 18.74 15.17
N ARG A 19 -1.59 18.93 16.49
CA ARG A 19 -1.86 17.86 17.46
C ARG A 19 -2.93 16.85 17.01
N THR A 20 -4.10 17.32 16.56
CA THR A 20 -5.21 16.45 16.14
C THR A 20 -4.79 15.47 15.05
N ASN A 21 -4.07 15.94 14.04
CA ASN A 21 -3.62 15.11 12.93
C ASN A 21 -2.57 14.06 13.38
N ARG A 22 -1.70 14.43 14.32
CA ARG A 22 -0.71 13.50 14.88
C ARG A 22 -1.37 12.38 15.68
N PHE A 23 -2.28 12.73 16.59
CA PHE A 23 -3.02 11.74 17.36
C PHE A 23 -3.87 10.84 16.45
N PHE A 24 -4.50 11.41 15.42
CA PHE A 24 -5.21 10.65 14.41
C PHE A 24 -4.29 9.65 13.70
N PHE A 25 -3.13 10.10 13.20
CA PHE A 25 -2.14 9.22 12.57
C PHE A 25 -1.65 8.12 13.51
N LEU A 26 -1.29 8.47 14.75
CA LEU A 26 -0.82 7.51 15.76
C LEU A 26 -1.91 6.48 16.12
N THR A 27 -3.18 6.91 16.16
CA THR A 27 -4.32 6.01 16.40
C THR A 27 -4.46 5.00 15.26
N CYS A 28 -4.45 5.46 14.01
CA CYS A 28 -4.50 4.56 12.84
C CYS A 28 -3.29 3.63 12.77
N LEU A 29 -2.11 4.12 13.12
CA LEU A 29 -0.89 3.32 13.18
C LEU A 29 -1.03 2.23 14.26
N PHE A 30 -1.54 2.58 15.43
CA PHE A 30 -1.78 1.65 16.52
C PHE A 30 -2.84 0.60 16.15
N HIS A 31 -3.96 0.98 15.54
CA HIS A 31 -4.95 0.04 15.03
C HIS A 31 -4.36 -0.93 14.00
N SER A 32 -3.43 -0.46 13.17
CA SER A 32 -2.74 -1.30 12.17
C SER A 32 -1.80 -2.31 12.84
N ILE A 33 -1.03 -1.88 13.85
CA ILE A 33 -0.13 -2.76 14.62
C ILE A 33 -0.93 -3.80 15.42
N CYS A 34 -2.05 -3.38 16.01
CA CYS A 34 -2.92 -4.22 16.83
C CYS A 34 -4.03 -4.92 16.02
N ALA A 35 -3.95 -4.98 14.70
CA ALA A 35 -4.89 -5.78 13.92
C ALA A 35 -4.82 -7.25 14.36
N PRO A 36 -5.95 -7.98 14.49
CA PRO A 36 -7.32 -7.62 14.09
C PRO A 36 -8.22 -7.07 15.23
N LEU A 37 -7.63 -6.53 16.31
CA LEU A 37 -8.36 -6.24 17.55
C LEU A 37 -9.33 -5.05 17.46
N TYR A 38 -9.12 -4.15 16.52
CA TYR A 38 -9.92 -2.94 16.33
C TYR A 38 -10.75 -3.00 15.05
N LYS A 39 -11.89 -2.29 15.05
CA LYS A 39 -12.70 -2.10 13.85
C LYS A 39 -11.89 -1.33 12.80
N VAL A 40 -11.89 -1.84 11.57
CA VAL A 40 -11.10 -1.27 10.49
C VAL A 40 -11.89 -0.17 9.77
N THR A 41 -11.43 1.07 9.86
CA THR A 41 -12.00 2.20 9.14
C THR A 41 -11.23 2.51 7.85
N LEU A 42 -11.77 3.41 7.01
CA LEU A 42 -11.13 3.86 5.78
C LEU A 42 -9.69 4.38 6.02
N PRO A 43 -9.45 5.30 6.97
CA PRO A 43 -8.10 5.73 7.32
C PRO A 43 -7.16 4.60 7.76
N ASP A 44 -7.65 3.64 8.55
CA ASP A 44 -6.82 2.54 9.07
C ASP A 44 -6.28 1.67 7.93
N PHE A 45 -7.16 1.28 7.00
CA PHE A 45 -6.72 0.47 5.86
C PHE A 45 -5.88 1.29 4.87
N PHE A 46 -6.20 2.57 4.67
CA PHE A 46 -5.47 3.45 3.76
C PHE A 46 -4.04 3.67 4.25
N LEU A 47 -3.85 3.91 5.55
CA LEU A 47 -2.53 4.04 6.17
C LEU A 47 -1.74 2.73 6.10
N ALA A 48 -2.36 1.61 6.45
CA ALA A 48 -1.70 0.31 6.38
C ALA A 48 -1.25 -0.01 4.94
N ASP A 49 -2.02 0.38 3.92
CA ASP A 49 -1.60 0.25 2.52
C ASP A 49 -0.38 1.12 2.19
N GLN A 50 -0.24 2.31 2.78
CA GLN A 50 1.00 3.10 2.65
C GLN A 50 2.20 2.36 3.24
N LEU A 51 2.04 1.72 4.40
CA LEU A 51 3.14 1.00 5.08
C LEU A 51 3.69 -0.15 4.22
N THR A 52 2.85 -0.80 3.40
CA THR A 52 3.32 -1.86 2.48
C THR A 52 4.30 -1.36 1.42
N SER A 53 4.26 -0.07 1.08
CA SER A 53 5.19 0.58 0.14
C SER A 53 6.45 1.14 0.84
N GLN A 54 6.48 1.15 2.18
CA GLN A 54 7.58 1.70 2.99
C GLN A 54 8.51 0.63 3.56
N VAL A 55 8.37 -0.64 3.13
CA VAL A 55 9.19 -1.76 3.61
C VAL A 55 10.70 -1.47 3.54
N GLN A 56 11.17 -0.87 2.45
CA GLN A 56 12.58 -0.54 2.30
C GLN A 56 13.02 0.55 3.29
N ALA A 57 12.17 1.55 3.54
CA ALA A 57 12.44 2.59 4.52
C ALA A 57 12.49 2.01 5.96
N ILE A 58 11.59 1.07 6.29
CA ILE A 58 11.57 0.39 7.58
C ILE A 58 12.85 -0.44 7.77
N ARG A 59 13.31 -1.16 6.74
CA ARG A 59 14.60 -1.87 6.75
C ARG A 59 15.81 -0.96 6.92
N SER A 60 15.80 0.20 6.26
CA SER A 60 16.84 1.22 6.47
C SER A 60 16.81 1.76 7.90
N LEU A 61 15.61 1.96 8.48
CA LEU A 61 15.48 2.36 9.88
C LEU A 61 16.06 1.31 10.84
N GLU A 62 15.76 0.03 10.61
CA GLU A 62 16.34 -1.08 11.37
C GLU A 62 17.88 -1.07 11.31
N PHE A 63 18.45 -0.88 10.11
CA PHE A 63 19.89 -0.73 9.94
C PHE A 63 20.45 0.45 10.75
N TYR A 64 19.78 1.61 10.72
CA TYR A 64 20.20 2.77 11.51
C TYR A 64 20.14 2.50 13.01
N VAL A 65 19.08 1.83 13.49
CA VAL A 65 18.97 1.44 14.90
C VAL A 65 20.15 0.53 15.26
N CYS A 66 20.42 -0.53 14.48
CA CYS A 66 21.54 -1.41 14.75
C CYS A 66 22.89 -0.65 14.76
N TYR A 67 23.16 0.14 13.72
CA TYR A 67 24.44 0.83 13.55
C TYR A 67 24.74 1.86 14.66
N TYR A 68 23.72 2.63 15.07
CA TYR A 68 23.91 3.69 16.07
C TYR A 68 23.74 3.19 17.51
N VAL A 69 22.81 2.27 17.78
CA VAL A 69 22.55 1.78 19.15
C VAL A 69 23.62 0.77 19.58
N TRP A 70 24.08 -0.09 18.68
CA TRP A 70 25.05 -1.13 19.00
C TRP A 70 26.51 -0.64 19.05
N GLY A 71 26.74 0.63 18.73
CA GLY A 71 28.07 1.26 18.84
C GLY A 71 28.99 1.02 17.66
N ASP A 72 28.54 0.31 16.62
CA ASP A 72 29.25 0.10 15.35
C ASP A 72 29.76 1.42 14.74
N PHE A 73 29.00 2.51 14.89
CA PHE A 73 29.41 3.84 14.44
C PHE A 73 30.72 4.33 15.08
N LYS A 74 30.99 3.97 16.34
CA LYS A 74 32.20 4.40 17.07
C LYS A 74 33.44 3.70 16.54
N HIS A 75 33.29 2.47 16.08
CA HIS A 75 34.37 1.63 15.57
C HIS A 75 34.50 1.71 14.05
N ARG A 76 33.58 2.41 13.35
CA ARG A 76 33.46 2.43 11.88
C ARG A 76 33.37 1.03 11.27
N GLU A 77 32.80 0.10 12.03
CA GLU A 77 32.55 -1.28 11.61
C GLU A 77 31.08 -1.42 11.17
N ASN A 78 30.77 -2.44 10.37
CA ASN A 78 29.39 -2.75 9.98
C ASN A 78 29.09 -4.21 10.30
N LYS A 79 29.04 -4.52 11.60
CA LYS A 79 28.79 -5.87 12.13
C LYS A 79 27.31 -6.22 12.14
N CYS A 80 26.44 -5.23 11.93
CA CYS A 80 24.99 -5.44 11.80
C CYS A 80 24.64 -6.58 10.84
N ARG A 81 25.29 -6.64 9.67
CA ARG A 81 24.98 -7.68 8.66
C ARG A 81 25.47 -9.08 9.03
N ASP A 82 26.42 -9.18 9.95
CA ASP A 82 26.98 -10.45 10.42
C ASP A 82 26.14 -11.05 11.57
N SER A 83 25.26 -10.25 12.16
CA SER A 83 24.37 -10.69 13.22
C SER A 83 23.18 -11.48 12.68
N ASN A 84 23.05 -12.74 13.11
CA ASN A 84 21.86 -13.56 12.85
C ASN A 84 20.57 -12.89 13.34
N VAL A 85 20.65 -12.08 14.40
CA VAL A 85 19.49 -11.34 14.92
C VAL A 85 19.04 -10.30 13.90
N PHE A 86 19.96 -9.47 13.40
CA PHE A 86 19.67 -8.48 12.38
C PHE A 86 19.13 -9.11 11.08
N ALA A 87 19.77 -10.19 10.61
CA ALA A 87 19.27 -10.91 9.44
C ALA A 87 17.82 -11.39 9.62
N THR A 88 17.48 -11.90 10.81
CA THR A 88 16.12 -12.36 11.15
C THR A 88 15.13 -11.20 11.16
N PHE A 89 15.45 -10.10 11.86
CA PHE A 89 14.57 -8.93 11.93
C PHE A 89 14.36 -8.28 10.56
N TYR A 90 15.39 -8.24 9.71
CA TYR A 90 15.32 -7.73 8.33
C TYR A 90 14.26 -8.42 7.46
N PHE A 91 13.98 -9.71 7.73
CA PHE A 91 12.88 -10.44 7.11
C PHE A 91 11.55 -10.18 7.79
N ILE A 92 11.50 -10.19 9.13
CA ILE A 92 10.28 -9.93 9.90
C ILE A 92 9.69 -8.56 9.54
N VAL A 93 10.50 -7.50 9.55
CA VAL A 93 10.02 -6.13 9.26
C VAL A 93 9.46 -5.97 7.86
N ALA A 94 9.87 -6.83 6.92
CA ALA A 94 9.34 -6.82 5.56
C ALA A 94 7.97 -7.48 5.45
N VAL A 95 7.65 -8.41 6.34
CA VAL A 95 6.39 -9.16 6.35
C VAL A 95 5.32 -8.43 7.17
N LEU A 96 5.71 -7.71 8.23
CA LEU A 96 4.78 -7.04 9.16
C LEU A 96 3.72 -6.15 8.48
N PRO A 97 4.03 -5.26 7.51
CA PRO A 97 3.00 -4.42 6.89
C PRO A 97 1.93 -5.22 6.14
N TYR A 98 2.34 -6.30 5.46
CA TYR A 98 1.43 -7.17 4.73
C TYR A 98 0.59 -8.03 5.67
N MET A 99 1.16 -8.48 6.80
CA MET A 99 0.42 -9.19 7.85
C MET A 99 -0.66 -8.31 8.47
N ALA A 100 -0.34 -7.05 8.79
CA ALA A 100 -1.33 -6.10 9.30
C ALA A 100 -2.52 -5.96 8.34
N ARG A 101 -2.25 -5.83 7.02
CA ARG A 101 -3.30 -5.77 6.00
C ARG A 101 -4.11 -7.06 5.89
N LEU A 102 -3.44 -8.22 5.91
CA LEU A 102 -4.13 -9.51 5.91
C LEU A 102 -5.09 -9.64 7.08
N LEU A 103 -4.64 -9.31 8.30
CA LEU A 103 -5.47 -9.36 9.51
C LEU A 103 -6.64 -8.37 9.45
N GLN A 104 -6.43 -7.17 8.94
CA GLN A 104 -7.51 -6.20 8.70
C GLN A 104 -8.54 -6.73 7.68
N CYS A 105 -8.09 -7.34 6.58
CA CYS A 105 -8.97 -7.94 5.58
C CYS A 105 -9.78 -9.12 6.14
N LEU A 106 -9.15 -10.00 6.91
CA LEU A 106 -9.83 -11.11 7.59
C LEU A 106 -10.86 -10.58 8.60
N ARG A 107 -10.52 -9.56 9.38
CA ARG A 107 -11.46 -8.92 10.31
C ARG A 107 -12.71 -8.43 9.58
N ARG A 108 -12.53 -7.70 8.48
CA ARG A 108 -13.66 -7.19 7.68
C ARG A 108 -14.43 -8.31 7.00
N LEU A 109 -13.78 -9.38 6.55
CA LEU A 109 -14.46 -10.56 6.00
C LEU A 109 -15.42 -11.18 7.03
N PHE A 110 -15.00 -11.33 8.29
CA PHE A 110 -15.84 -11.91 9.33
C PHE A 110 -16.92 -10.94 9.85
N GLU A 111 -16.57 -9.66 10.04
CA GLU A 111 -17.48 -8.66 10.61
C GLU A 111 -18.52 -8.16 9.58
N GLU A 112 -18.08 -7.84 8.37
CA GLU A 112 -18.95 -7.29 7.30
C GLU A 112 -19.57 -8.39 6.43
N ARG A 113 -19.09 -9.64 6.55
CA ARG A 113 -19.50 -10.80 5.70
C ARG A 113 -19.35 -10.53 4.20
N ASP A 114 -18.42 -9.65 3.84
CA ASP A 114 -18.13 -9.27 2.46
C ASP A 114 -16.98 -10.14 1.89
N PRO A 115 -17.26 -11.08 0.96
CA PRO A 115 -16.25 -11.95 0.38
C PRO A 115 -15.18 -11.18 -0.40
N VAL A 116 -15.47 -9.96 -0.87
CA VAL A 116 -14.48 -9.09 -1.53
C VAL A 116 -13.29 -8.82 -0.59
N GLN A 117 -13.52 -8.67 0.71
CA GLN A 117 -12.44 -8.50 1.68
C GLN A 117 -11.58 -9.75 1.83
N GLY A 118 -12.15 -10.94 1.62
CA GLY A 118 -11.40 -12.20 1.58
C GLY A 118 -10.45 -12.27 0.39
N TYR A 119 -10.90 -11.88 -0.81
CA TYR A 119 -10.02 -11.77 -1.98
C TYR A 119 -8.93 -10.70 -1.79
N ASN A 120 -9.25 -9.60 -1.11
CA ASN A 120 -8.24 -8.61 -0.72
C ASN A 120 -7.21 -9.22 0.24
N GLY A 121 -7.66 -10.02 1.21
CA GLY A 121 -6.77 -10.77 2.10
C GLY A 121 -5.85 -11.71 1.34
N LEU A 122 -6.37 -12.44 0.36
CA LEU A 122 -5.58 -13.34 -0.50
C LEU A 122 -4.44 -12.61 -1.22
N LYS A 123 -4.67 -11.37 -1.68
CA LYS A 123 -3.61 -10.50 -2.24
C LYS A 123 -2.41 -10.37 -1.31
N TYR A 124 -2.66 -10.02 -0.05
CA TYR A 124 -1.61 -9.80 0.93
C TYR A 124 -0.97 -11.12 1.36
N PHE A 125 -1.76 -12.19 1.49
CA PHE A 125 -1.25 -13.53 1.76
C PHE A 125 -0.27 -14.01 0.68
N LEU A 126 -0.63 -13.90 -0.61
CA LEU A 126 0.26 -14.25 -1.72
C LEU A 126 1.55 -13.43 -1.69
N THR A 127 1.47 -12.16 -1.32
CA THR A 127 2.64 -11.29 -1.16
C THR A 127 3.55 -11.75 -0.01
N ILE A 128 2.97 -12.12 1.13
CA ILE A 128 3.71 -12.68 2.27
C ILE A 128 4.44 -13.96 1.85
N VAL A 129 3.74 -14.88 1.17
CA VAL A 129 4.34 -16.12 0.67
C VAL A 129 5.49 -15.83 -0.29
N ALA A 130 5.34 -14.88 -1.22
CA ALA A 130 6.41 -14.46 -2.13
C ALA A 130 7.65 -13.93 -1.37
N VAL A 131 7.44 -13.11 -0.33
CA VAL A 131 8.54 -12.57 0.51
C VAL A 131 9.22 -13.66 1.33
N CYS A 132 8.47 -14.60 1.90
CA CYS A 132 9.02 -15.74 2.63
C CYS A 132 9.82 -16.68 1.71
N LEU A 133 9.32 -16.99 0.51
CA LEU A 133 10.04 -17.81 -0.47
C LEU A 133 11.31 -17.12 -0.97
N ARG A 134 11.30 -15.80 -1.15
CA ARG A 134 12.51 -15.03 -1.44
C ARG A 134 13.57 -15.21 -0.34
N THR A 135 13.14 -15.26 0.92
CA THR A 135 14.03 -15.50 2.06
C THR A 135 14.62 -16.91 2.01
N ALA A 136 13.80 -17.91 1.71
CA ALA A 136 14.27 -19.29 1.52
C ALA A 136 15.29 -19.39 0.37
N TYR A 137 15.05 -18.70 -0.75
CA TYR A 137 16.00 -18.64 -1.87
C TYR A 137 17.32 -17.95 -1.52
N TYR A 138 17.29 -16.94 -0.64
CA TYR A 138 18.52 -16.28 -0.16
C TYR A 138 19.41 -17.25 0.63
N VAL A 139 18.80 -18.14 1.43
CA VAL A 139 19.53 -19.15 2.21
C VAL A 139 19.95 -20.35 1.35
N ASN A 140 19.09 -20.79 0.43
CA ASN A 140 19.32 -21.96 -0.41
C ASN A 140 19.27 -21.59 -1.91
N THR A 141 20.43 -21.25 -2.44
CA THR A 141 20.58 -20.77 -3.82
C THR A 141 20.51 -21.93 -4.82
N GLY A 142 19.30 -22.30 -5.21
CA GLY A 142 19.03 -23.29 -6.27
C GLY A 142 18.23 -22.72 -7.43
N ILE A 143 18.43 -23.25 -8.64
CA ILE A 143 17.61 -22.89 -9.82
C ILE A 143 16.13 -23.17 -9.58
N GLY A 144 15.79 -24.31 -8.96
CA GLY A 144 14.40 -24.65 -8.62
C GLY A 144 13.74 -23.59 -7.72
N TRP A 145 14.45 -23.14 -6.67
CA TRP A 145 13.99 -22.06 -5.80
C TRP A 145 13.81 -20.74 -6.56
N ARG A 146 14.73 -20.39 -7.46
CA ARG A 146 14.61 -19.18 -8.29
C ARG A 146 13.35 -19.21 -9.16
N VAL A 147 13.04 -20.35 -9.77
CA VAL A 147 11.85 -20.52 -10.62
C VAL A 147 10.58 -20.41 -9.78
N ILE A 148 10.52 -21.11 -8.63
CA ILE A 148 9.37 -21.06 -7.71
C ILE A 148 9.12 -19.63 -7.23
N VAL A 149 10.16 -18.93 -6.77
CA VAL A 149 10.07 -17.53 -6.34
C VAL A 149 9.57 -16.63 -7.47
N GLY A 150 10.08 -16.82 -8.70
CA GLY A 150 9.64 -16.09 -9.88
C GLY A 150 8.16 -16.26 -10.18
N ILE A 151 7.67 -17.51 -10.18
CA ILE A 151 6.26 -17.82 -10.47
C ILE A 151 5.35 -17.24 -9.39
N VAL A 152 5.64 -17.49 -8.11
CA VAL A 152 4.79 -17.00 -7.01
C VAL A 152 4.77 -15.47 -6.97
N SER A 153 5.93 -14.84 -7.16
CA SER A 153 6.00 -13.37 -7.16
C SER A 153 5.26 -12.77 -8.36
N ALA A 154 5.36 -13.39 -9.54
CA ALA A 154 4.60 -12.96 -10.72
C ALA A 154 3.08 -13.08 -10.51
N ILE A 155 2.61 -14.19 -9.93
CA ILE A 155 1.19 -14.38 -9.59
C ILE A 155 0.73 -13.29 -8.61
N ALA A 156 1.50 -13.05 -7.54
CA ALA A 156 1.20 -12.00 -6.57
C ALA A 156 1.14 -10.61 -7.24
N ALA A 157 2.10 -10.29 -8.12
CA ALA A 157 2.13 -9.02 -8.84
C ALA A 157 0.94 -8.84 -9.79
N ILE A 158 0.55 -9.89 -10.52
CA ILE A 158 -0.63 -9.87 -11.41
C ILE A 158 -1.90 -9.66 -10.60
N PHE A 159 -2.08 -10.40 -9.51
CA PHE A 159 -3.25 -10.27 -8.64
C PHE A 159 -3.33 -8.87 -8.01
N CYS A 160 -2.22 -8.34 -7.51
CA CYS A 160 -2.13 -6.97 -6.98
C CYS A 160 -2.45 -5.93 -8.05
N THR A 161 -1.94 -6.10 -9.27
CA THR A 161 -2.19 -5.15 -10.38
C THR A 161 -3.66 -5.16 -10.80
N TYR A 162 -4.26 -6.35 -10.89
CA TYR A 162 -5.69 -6.50 -11.14
C TYR A 162 -6.51 -5.79 -10.04
N TRP A 163 -6.13 -6.00 -8.78
CA TRP A 163 -6.78 -5.35 -7.64
C TRP A 163 -6.73 -3.82 -7.72
N ASP A 164 -5.53 -3.29 -8.01
CA ASP A 164 -5.31 -1.84 -8.14
C ASP A 164 -6.24 -1.25 -9.21
N PHE A 165 -6.37 -1.91 -10.36
CA PHE A 165 -7.19 -1.38 -11.46
C PHE A 165 -8.68 -1.55 -11.24
N VAL A 166 -9.13 -2.73 -10.81
CA VAL A 166 -10.57 -3.04 -10.75
C VAL A 166 -11.20 -2.53 -9.46
N TYR A 167 -10.62 -2.86 -8.30
CA TYR A 167 -11.26 -2.55 -7.02
C TYR A 167 -10.84 -1.19 -6.47
N ASP A 168 -9.55 -0.89 -6.52
CA ASP A 168 -9.05 0.36 -5.94
C ASP A 168 -9.39 1.56 -6.83
N TRP A 169 -9.13 1.47 -8.13
CA TRP A 169 -9.39 2.57 -9.06
C TRP A 169 -10.76 2.48 -9.76
N GLY A 170 -11.44 1.34 -9.71
CA GLY A 170 -12.76 1.18 -10.34
C GLY A 170 -12.71 1.18 -11.87
N LEU A 171 -11.55 0.90 -12.46
CA LEU A 171 -11.32 0.87 -13.91
C LEU A 171 -11.54 -0.53 -14.49
N LEU A 172 -11.22 -0.72 -15.77
CA LEU A 172 -11.42 -1.94 -16.56
C LEU A 172 -12.89 -2.37 -16.70
N ASN A 173 -13.83 -1.43 -16.51
CA ASN A 173 -15.22 -1.66 -16.83
C ASN A 173 -15.41 -1.55 -18.37
N ARG A 174 -15.79 -2.66 -19.02
CA ARG A 174 -16.04 -2.69 -20.48
C ARG A 174 -17.41 -2.15 -20.84
N GLN A 175 -18.33 -2.12 -19.88
CA GLN A 175 -19.73 -1.74 -20.06
C GLN A 175 -19.98 -0.25 -19.82
N SER A 176 -18.96 0.52 -19.46
CA SER A 176 -19.07 1.96 -19.27
C SER A 176 -19.10 2.71 -20.60
N LYS A 177 -19.58 3.96 -20.58
CA LYS A 177 -19.55 4.90 -21.72
C LYS A 177 -18.13 5.18 -22.20
N ASN A 178 -17.14 5.04 -21.32
CA ASN A 178 -15.72 5.18 -21.62
C ASN A 178 -15.05 3.81 -21.51
N PRO A 179 -14.92 3.02 -22.59
CA PRO A 179 -14.41 1.65 -22.50
C PRO A 179 -13.13 1.55 -21.66
N TRP A 180 -13.12 0.62 -20.70
CA TRP A 180 -12.03 0.37 -19.74
C TRP A 180 -11.86 1.41 -18.63
N LEU A 181 -12.63 2.50 -18.64
CA LEU A 181 -12.65 3.53 -17.61
C LEU A 181 -14.04 3.60 -16.95
N ARG A 182 -14.21 4.49 -15.97
CA ARG A 182 -15.51 4.77 -15.34
C ARG A 182 -16.33 5.76 -16.18
N ASP A 183 -17.64 5.79 -15.94
CA ASP A 183 -18.54 6.77 -16.57
C ASP A 183 -18.25 8.19 -16.10
N LYS A 184 -18.03 8.36 -14.79
CA LYS A 184 -17.66 9.63 -14.17
C LYS A 184 -16.15 9.64 -13.92
N LEU A 185 -15.48 10.66 -14.42
CA LEU A 185 -14.04 10.89 -14.29
C LEU A 185 -13.85 12.32 -13.77
N LEU A 186 -13.04 12.50 -12.72
CA LEU A 186 -12.74 13.83 -12.17
C LEU A 186 -11.66 14.53 -13.01
N VAL A 187 -10.68 13.75 -13.48
CA VAL A 187 -9.66 14.24 -14.42
C VAL A 187 -10.26 14.25 -15.84
N PRO A 188 -10.28 15.40 -16.55
CA PRO A 188 -10.89 15.50 -17.88
C PRO A 188 -10.20 14.63 -18.95
N HIS A 189 -8.89 14.44 -18.81
CA HIS A 189 -8.05 13.81 -19.82
C HIS A 189 -7.90 12.30 -19.60
N LYS A 190 -8.54 11.51 -20.47
CA LYS A 190 -8.53 10.03 -20.42
C LYS A 190 -7.12 9.41 -20.48
N TYR A 191 -6.20 10.01 -21.24
CA TYR A 191 -4.83 9.48 -21.39
C TYR A 191 -4.07 9.43 -20.06
N ILE A 192 -4.42 10.28 -19.08
CA ILE A 192 -3.79 10.28 -17.76
C ILE A 192 -4.09 8.98 -17.02
N TYR A 193 -5.30 8.43 -17.14
CA TYR A 193 -5.67 7.15 -16.53
C TYR A 193 -4.88 6.00 -17.15
N PHE A 194 -4.81 5.93 -18.49
CA PHE A 194 -4.04 4.89 -19.17
C PHE A 194 -2.53 5.00 -18.89
N GLY A 195 -1.99 6.23 -18.83
CA GLY A 195 -0.61 6.48 -18.43
C GLY A 195 -0.33 6.02 -17.00
N ALA A 196 -1.24 6.31 -16.05
CA ALA A 196 -1.14 5.85 -14.67
C ALA A 196 -1.24 4.31 -14.56
N MET A 197 -2.10 3.68 -15.37
CA MET A 197 -2.17 2.22 -15.46
C MET A 197 -0.85 1.64 -15.95
N GLY A 198 -0.31 2.15 -17.07
CA GLY A 198 0.98 1.72 -17.60
C GLY A 198 2.11 1.88 -16.58
N LEU A 199 2.19 3.05 -15.92
CA LEU A 199 3.17 3.32 -14.88
C LEU A 199 3.04 2.36 -13.70
N ASN A 200 1.82 2.04 -13.25
CA ASN A 200 1.60 1.11 -12.15
C ASN A 200 2.12 -0.30 -12.51
N VAL A 201 1.85 -0.78 -13.73
CA VAL A 201 2.39 -2.06 -14.22
C VAL A 201 3.91 -2.03 -14.18
N VAL A 202 4.55 -1.09 -14.88
CA VAL A 202 6.01 -1.03 -15.02
C VAL A 202 6.70 -1.00 -13.65
N LEU A 203 6.25 -0.15 -12.73
CA LEU A 203 6.85 -0.02 -11.41
C LEU A 203 6.59 -1.25 -10.51
N ARG A 204 5.46 -1.93 -10.67
CA ARG A 204 5.15 -3.17 -9.94
C ARG A 204 6.01 -4.35 -10.43
N PHE A 205 6.28 -4.44 -11.73
CA PHE A 205 7.24 -5.41 -12.26
C PHE A 205 8.70 -5.05 -11.93
N ALA A 206 9.04 -3.76 -11.76
CA ALA A 206 10.35 -3.36 -11.25
C ALA A 206 10.61 -3.89 -9.83
N TRP A 207 9.57 -3.98 -8.98
CA TRP A 207 9.70 -4.65 -7.68
C TRP A 207 10.09 -6.13 -7.81
N LEU A 208 9.53 -6.86 -8.79
CA LEU A 208 9.91 -8.27 -9.06
C LEU A 208 11.38 -8.41 -9.43
N GLN A 209 11.95 -7.42 -10.11
CA GLN A 209 13.38 -7.45 -10.45
C GLN A 209 14.25 -7.49 -9.20
N THR A 210 13.87 -6.75 -8.15
CA THR A 210 14.57 -6.82 -6.87
C THR A 210 14.44 -8.19 -6.23
N VAL A 211 13.31 -8.88 -6.43
CA VAL A 211 13.03 -10.22 -5.88
C VAL A 211 13.89 -11.29 -6.54
N LEU A 212 14.08 -11.20 -7.86
CA LEU A 212 14.83 -12.18 -8.65
C LEU A 212 16.32 -11.89 -8.77
N ASN A 213 16.79 -10.84 -8.08
CA ASN A 213 18.19 -10.45 -8.00
C ASN A 213 18.87 -10.37 -9.38
N PHE A 214 18.21 -9.71 -10.34
CA PHE A 214 18.83 -9.46 -11.64
C PHE A 214 20.10 -8.63 -11.46
N LYS A 215 21.18 -9.05 -12.10
CA LYS A 215 22.45 -8.33 -12.07
C LYS A 215 22.32 -7.09 -12.94
N PHE A 216 22.42 -5.92 -12.32
CA PHE A 216 22.61 -4.65 -13.00
C PHE A 216 24.01 -4.13 -12.64
N ASP A 217 24.62 -3.38 -13.54
CA ASP A 217 25.95 -2.76 -13.32
C ASP A 217 25.91 -1.59 -12.29
N LEU A 218 24.73 -1.32 -11.72
CA LEU A 218 24.53 -0.33 -10.66
C LEU A 218 24.85 -0.92 -9.29
N HIS A 219 25.44 -0.10 -8.42
CA HIS A 219 25.64 -0.46 -7.02
C HIS A 219 24.29 -0.81 -6.34
N ARG A 220 24.27 -1.91 -5.58
CA ARG A 220 23.04 -2.49 -5.01
C ARG A 220 22.24 -1.47 -4.19
N GLU A 221 22.92 -0.64 -3.40
CA GLU A 221 22.27 0.35 -2.55
C GLU A 221 21.67 1.51 -3.36
N THR A 222 22.29 1.88 -4.48
CA THR A 222 21.74 2.85 -5.44
C THR A 222 20.47 2.30 -6.08
N LEU A 223 20.49 1.05 -6.55
CA LEU A 223 19.31 0.40 -7.12
C LEU A 223 18.17 0.30 -6.08
N ALA A 224 18.48 -0.10 -4.84
CA ALA A 224 17.49 -0.16 -3.76
C ALA A 224 16.85 1.20 -3.48
N THR A 225 17.65 2.28 -3.47
CA THR A 225 17.18 3.65 -3.26
C THR A 225 16.30 4.15 -4.40
N LEU A 226 16.68 3.87 -5.65
CA LEU A 226 15.89 4.21 -6.83
C LEU A 226 14.55 3.48 -6.83
N VAL A 227 14.54 2.16 -6.61
CA VAL A 227 13.31 1.38 -6.56
C VAL A 227 12.40 1.83 -5.41
N ALA A 228 12.97 2.11 -4.23
CA ALA A 228 12.19 2.66 -3.11
C ALA A 228 11.57 4.03 -3.43
N SER A 229 12.31 4.90 -4.10
CA SER A 229 11.81 6.22 -4.50
C SER A 229 10.68 6.12 -5.53
N LEU A 230 10.84 5.22 -6.52
CA LEU A 230 9.81 4.94 -7.51
C LEU A 230 8.55 4.32 -6.88
N GLU A 231 8.71 3.46 -5.87
CA GLU A 231 7.57 2.89 -5.14
C GLU A 231 6.77 3.95 -4.38
N ILE A 232 7.42 4.99 -3.85
CA ILE A 232 6.75 6.15 -3.22
C ILE A 232 5.93 6.91 -4.27
N ILE A 233 6.51 7.19 -5.44
CA ILE A 233 5.80 7.87 -6.54
C ILE A 233 4.59 7.04 -6.99
N ARG A 234 4.78 5.73 -7.21
CA ARG A 234 3.71 4.80 -7.58
C ARG A 234 2.56 4.84 -6.58
N ARG A 235 2.88 4.85 -5.28
CA ARG A 235 1.87 4.94 -4.22
C ARG A 235 1.17 6.30 -4.20
N GLY A 236 1.88 7.40 -4.47
CA GLY A 236 1.28 8.72 -4.64
C GLY A 236 0.22 8.75 -5.76
N VAL A 237 0.53 8.14 -6.90
CA VAL A 237 -0.42 7.97 -8.01
C VAL A 237 -1.60 7.11 -7.58
N TRP A 238 -1.36 5.98 -6.91
CA TRP A 238 -2.42 5.12 -6.38
C TRP A 238 -3.34 5.86 -5.39
N ASN A 239 -2.79 6.71 -4.52
CA ASN A 239 -3.57 7.49 -3.55
C ASN A 239 -4.59 8.39 -4.24
N PHE A 240 -4.16 9.09 -5.30
CA PHE A 240 -5.03 9.99 -6.05
C PHE A 240 -6.24 9.23 -6.64
N PHE A 241 -5.99 8.19 -7.44
CA PHE A 241 -7.06 7.44 -8.11
C PHE A 241 -7.92 6.63 -7.13
N ARG A 242 -7.35 6.13 -6.03
CA ARG A 242 -8.11 5.44 -4.97
C ARG A 242 -9.07 6.40 -4.29
N LEU A 243 -8.61 7.59 -3.91
CA LEU A 243 -9.44 8.61 -3.26
C LEU A 243 -10.52 9.13 -4.21
N GLU A 244 -10.18 9.33 -5.48
CA GLU A 244 -11.16 9.69 -6.51
C GLU A 244 -12.25 8.61 -6.64
N ASN A 245 -11.87 7.33 -6.70
CA ASN A 245 -12.82 6.22 -6.77
C ASN A 245 -13.73 6.14 -5.54
N GLU A 246 -13.13 6.29 -4.36
CA GLU A 246 -13.86 6.29 -3.10
C GLU A 246 -14.83 7.48 -3.02
N HIS A 247 -14.42 8.66 -3.47
CA HIS A 247 -15.28 9.84 -3.54
C HIS A 247 -16.46 9.61 -4.48
N LEU A 248 -16.22 9.13 -5.70
CA LEU A 248 -17.27 8.88 -6.69
C LEU A 248 -18.26 7.79 -6.21
N ASN A 249 -17.78 6.74 -5.56
CA ASN A 249 -18.64 5.68 -4.99
C ASN A 249 -19.47 6.19 -3.80
N ASN A 250 -18.90 7.04 -2.94
CA ASN A 250 -19.64 7.62 -1.81
C ASN A 250 -20.69 8.64 -2.27
N VAL A 251 -20.39 9.44 -3.28
CA VAL A 251 -21.35 10.34 -3.93
C VAL A 251 -22.45 9.53 -4.62
N GLY A 252 -22.10 8.46 -5.35
CA GLY A 252 -23.07 7.60 -6.05
C GLY A 252 -24.00 6.82 -5.12
N LYS A 253 -23.56 6.49 -3.89
CA LYS A 253 -24.39 5.85 -2.85
C LYS A 253 -25.09 6.85 -1.92
N TYR A 254 -25.09 8.13 -2.26
CA TYR A 254 -25.66 9.23 -1.47
C TYR A 254 -25.11 9.39 -0.04
N ARG A 255 -23.97 8.77 0.29
CA ARG A 255 -23.34 8.90 1.62
C ARG A 255 -22.66 10.26 1.84
N ALA A 256 -22.41 10.99 0.76
CA ALA A 256 -21.75 12.31 0.77
C ALA A 256 -22.72 13.50 0.64
N PHE A 257 -24.04 13.28 0.56
CA PHE A 257 -25.03 14.35 0.48
C PHE A 257 -25.74 14.55 1.83
N LYS A 258 -26.07 15.81 2.14
CA LYS A 258 -26.93 16.17 3.29
C LYS A 258 -28.42 15.94 2.99
N SER A 259 -28.78 15.75 1.72
CA SER A 259 -30.15 15.51 1.25
C SER A 259 -30.16 14.44 0.15
N VAL A 260 -30.92 13.37 0.36
CA VAL A 260 -31.16 12.31 -0.62
C VAL A 260 -32.31 12.76 -1.53
N PRO A 261 -32.19 12.71 -2.87
CA PRO A 261 -33.33 12.99 -3.74
C PRO A 261 -34.40 11.91 -3.52
N LEU A 262 -35.62 12.35 -3.23
CA LEU A 262 -36.75 11.44 -2.99
C LEU A 262 -37.17 10.76 -4.30
N PRO A 263 -37.64 9.50 -4.24
CA PRO A 263 -38.00 8.70 -5.42
C PRO A 263 -39.20 9.24 -6.21
N PHE A 264 -39.88 10.27 -5.72
CA PHE A 264 -40.96 10.97 -6.40
C PHE A 264 -40.67 12.46 -6.38
N ASN A 265 -39.84 12.93 -7.30
CA ASN A 265 -40.12 14.25 -7.87
C ASN A 265 -41.21 13.98 -8.89
N TYR A 266 -42.46 14.23 -8.50
CA TYR A 266 -43.44 14.56 -9.52
C TYR A 266 -42.91 15.81 -10.18
N ASP A 267 -42.68 15.74 -11.50
CA ASP A 267 -42.55 16.93 -12.30
C ASP A 267 -43.80 17.79 -11.97
N GLU A 268 -43.61 18.91 -11.28
CA GLU A 268 -44.58 20.01 -11.33
C GLU A 268 -44.41 20.67 -12.70
N ASP A 269 -44.76 19.90 -13.74
CA ASP A 269 -45.43 20.44 -14.91
C ASP A 269 -46.85 20.80 -14.45
N ASP A 270 -46.98 21.93 -13.76
CA ASP A 270 -48.24 22.67 -13.75
C ASP A 270 -47.95 23.98 -14.47
N ASP A 271 -48.33 23.95 -15.75
CA ASP A 271 -48.72 25.09 -16.56
C ASP A 271 -49.21 26.27 -15.70
N LYS A 272 -48.48 27.38 -15.78
CA LYS A 272 -49.06 28.70 -15.57
C LYS A 272 -49.00 29.46 -16.86
N ASP A 273 -49.95 29.13 -17.73
CA ASP A 273 -50.63 30.15 -18.52
C ASP A 273 -51.35 31.10 -17.54
N ASP A 274 -50.81 32.31 -17.40
CA ASP A 274 -51.51 33.60 -17.33
C ASP A 274 -50.49 34.75 -17.22
#